data_AF-A0A8H4BAX1-F1
#
_entry.id   AF-A0A8H4BAX1-F1
#
_cell.length_a   1.000
_cell.length_b   1.000
_cell.length_c   1.000
_cell.angle_alpha   90.00
_cell.angle_beta   90.00
_cell.angle_gamma   90.00
#
_symmetry.space_group_name_H-M   'P 1'
#
loop_
_entity.id
_entity.type
_entity.pdbx_description
1 polymer ?
#
loop_
_entity_poly.entity_id
_entity_poly.type
_entity_poly.pdbx_seq_one_letter_code
_entity_poly.pdbx_strand_id
1 'polypeptide(L)'
;MIDCWLASPFYPQNDNKMESHWFLAKPHDMIMTHFPKNHHDQCLDPPLSAYAFFLLPYIRNPFFWYGMRFLKYHVQLEENEHSVFYVKFKLSQTNISCYAETESDDGTATRGLAQCITDDNDNRICKVKAVLPPHQRTGWLKIYTGPKAVPTPSSGHQQQEVVNKNHYPLALCLRIKTQQPTETSFDFVQLYVDHNEFYIKEPQCYQFYPLQTYHFCIRANRLDYRATHHKLAVKSPSGKLVKLMYYPQEQTYDGTVTVSEAGKWSLICLLHHTGGSYTVASWSCKLKK
;
A
#
# COMPACT_ATOMS: atom_id res chain seq x y z
N MET A 1 -13.21 -30.20 6.77
CA MET A 1 -12.28 -29.06 6.66
C MET A 1 -12.52 -28.46 5.29
N ILE A 2 -12.95 -27.20 5.22
CA ILE A 2 -13.04 -26.50 3.93
C ILE A 2 -11.68 -25.83 3.71
N ASP A 3 -10.94 -26.28 2.69
CA ASP A 3 -9.75 -25.58 2.21
C ASP A 3 -10.21 -24.41 1.34
N CYS A 4 -10.33 -23.24 1.95
CA CYS A 4 -10.81 -22.04 1.28
C CYS A 4 -9.72 -21.36 0.42
N TRP A 5 -8.45 -21.81 0.48
CA TRP A 5 -7.32 -20.97 0.08
C TRP A 5 -6.13 -21.71 -0.54
N LEU A 6 -6.38 -22.78 -1.28
CA LEU A 6 -5.37 -23.42 -2.12
C LEU A 6 -4.28 -24.13 -1.29
N ALA A 7 -4.57 -24.60 -0.08
CA ALA A 7 -3.59 -25.40 0.67
C ALA A 7 -3.33 -26.76 -0.01
N SER A 8 -4.36 -27.29 -0.67
CA SER A 8 -4.29 -28.52 -1.45
C SER A 8 -3.62 -28.28 -2.81
N PRO A 9 -2.56 -29.03 -3.17
CA PRO A 9 -1.95 -28.96 -4.51
C PRO A 9 -2.93 -29.32 -5.63
N PHE A 10 -4.02 -30.03 -5.30
CA PHE A 10 -5.05 -30.43 -6.25
C PHE A 10 -6.14 -29.37 -6.49
N TYR A 11 -6.07 -28.23 -5.80
CA TYR A 11 -7.01 -27.15 -6.07
C TYR A 11 -6.68 -26.51 -7.43
N PRO A 12 -7.65 -26.27 -8.35
CA PRO A 12 -7.39 -25.82 -9.73
C PRO A 12 -6.56 -24.55 -9.89
N GLN A 13 -6.56 -23.67 -8.88
CA GLN A 13 -5.79 -22.42 -8.83
C GLN A 13 -4.48 -22.54 -8.04
N ASN A 14 -4.11 -23.71 -7.53
CA ASN A 14 -2.87 -23.92 -6.76
C ASN A 14 -1.69 -24.38 -7.63
N ASP A 15 -1.73 -24.21 -8.94
CA ASP A 15 -0.65 -24.53 -9.91
C ASP A 15 0.10 -25.88 -9.65
N ASN A 16 -0.55 -26.84 -9.00
CA ASN A 16 0.05 -28.05 -8.44
C ASN A 16 1.34 -27.84 -7.62
N LYS A 17 1.47 -26.71 -6.90
CA LYS A 17 2.61 -26.39 -6.03
C LYS A 17 2.31 -26.77 -4.59
N MET A 18 3.26 -27.44 -3.95
CA MET A 18 3.15 -27.77 -2.52
C MET A 18 3.37 -26.52 -1.67
N GLU A 19 2.37 -26.18 -0.85
CA GLU A 19 2.49 -25.08 0.11
C GLU A 19 3.12 -25.57 1.41
N SER A 20 4.30 -25.05 1.74
CA SER A 20 5.05 -25.50 2.92
C SER A 20 4.58 -24.87 4.23
N HIS A 21 3.90 -23.71 4.20
CA HIS A 21 3.46 -23.02 5.40
C HIS A 21 2.57 -23.89 6.30
N TRP A 22 1.74 -24.75 5.70
CA TRP A 22 0.76 -25.56 6.42
C TRP A 22 1.36 -26.78 7.15
N PHE A 23 2.60 -27.16 6.83
CA PHE A 23 3.28 -28.23 7.56
C PHE A 23 3.64 -27.76 8.97
N LEU A 24 3.00 -28.36 9.99
CA LEU A 24 3.12 -27.97 11.39
C LEU A 24 2.71 -26.51 11.67
N ALA A 25 1.79 -25.96 10.87
CA ALA A 25 1.21 -24.65 11.12
C ALA A 25 0.52 -24.59 12.50
N LYS A 26 0.57 -23.41 13.12
CA LYS A 26 -0.13 -23.19 14.39
C LYS A 26 -1.65 -23.23 14.14
N PRO A 27 -2.46 -23.70 15.11
CA PRO A 27 -3.91 -23.67 14.97
C PRO A 27 -4.47 -22.26 14.68
N HIS A 28 -3.83 -21.22 15.24
CA HIS A 28 -4.18 -19.81 14.96
C HIS A 28 -3.98 -19.40 13.49
N ASP A 29 -3.02 -20.00 12.78
CA ASP A 29 -2.83 -19.72 11.35
C ASP A 29 -3.87 -20.52 10.53
N MET A 30 -4.15 -21.75 10.95
CA MET A 30 -5.14 -22.61 10.31
C MET A 30 -6.55 -22.03 10.35
N ILE A 31 -7.00 -21.45 11.48
CA ILE A 31 -8.36 -20.88 11.58
C ILE A 31 -8.59 -19.67 10.67
N MET A 32 -7.53 -19.04 10.14
CA MET A 32 -7.68 -17.93 9.20
C MET A 32 -8.12 -18.40 7.80
N THR A 33 -7.94 -19.68 7.49
CA THR A 33 -8.20 -20.25 6.16
C THR A 33 -9.07 -21.50 6.18
N HIS A 34 -9.11 -22.22 7.31
CA HIS A 34 -9.83 -23.49 7.47
C HIS A 34 -10.77 -23.42 8.66
N PHE A 35 -12.05 -23.70 8.42
CA PHE A 35 -13.02 -23.91 9.50
C PHE A 35 -13.28 -25.42 9.68
N PRO A 36 -12.92 -26.02 10.83
CA PRO A 36 -13.19 -27.43 11.08
C PRO A 36 -14.68 -27.66 11.41
N LYS A 37 -15.13 -28.91 11.24
CA LYS A 37 -16.52 -29.30 11.51
C LYS A 37 -16.82 -29.32 13.00
N ASN A 38 -15.89 -29.83 13.81
CA ASN A 38 -16.03 -29.84 15.26
C ASN A 38 -15.27 -28.64 15.86
N HIS A 39 -15.85 -27.97 16.85
CA HIS A 39 -15.24 -26.82 17.49
C HIS A 39 -13.94 -27.17 18.26
N HIS A 40 -13.84 -28.39 18.81
CA HIS A 40 -12.63 -28.85 19.49
C HIS A 40 -11.41 -28.93 18.57
N ASP A 41 -11.61 -29.22 17.28
CA ASP A 41 -10.54 -29.32 16.30
C ASP A 41 -9.96 -27.95 15.90
N GLN A 42 -10.57 -26.85 16.37
CA GLN A 42 -10.01 -25.51 16.19
C GLN A 42 -8.76 -25.30 17.06
N CYS A 43 -8.64 -26.03 18.17
CA CYS A 43 -7.59 -25.83 19.17
C CYS A 43 -7.46 -24.36 19.62
N LEU A 44 -8.60 -23.67 19.74
CA LEU A 44 -8.73 -22.29 20.22
C LEU A 44 -9.53 -22.28 21.52
N ASP A 45 -9.19 -21.35 22.41
CA ASP A 45 -9.96 -21.07 23.62
C ASP A 45 -10.21 -19.55 23.75
N PRO A 46 -11.44 -19.06 23.55
CA PRO A 46 -12.65 -19.81 23.17
C PRO A 46 -12.64 -20.23 21.69
N PRO A 47 -13.45 -21.24 21.30
CA PRO A 47 -13.64 -21.59 19.88
C PRO A 47 -14.35 -20.47 19.12
N LEU A 48 -13.94 -20.29 17.87
CA LEU A 48 -14.52 -19.36 16.92
C LEU A 48 -15.86 -19.89 16.37
N SER A 49 -16.87 -19.02 16.31
CA SER A 49 -18.13 -19.33 15.63
C SER A 49 -17.98 -19.25 14.12
N ALA A 50 -18.83 -19.94 13.36
CA ALA A 50 -18.84 -19.84 11.91
C ALA A 50 -19.08 -18.40 11.42
N TYR A 51 -19.97 -17.67 12.11
CA TYR A 51 -20.22 -16.26 11.83
C TYR A 51 -18.95 -15.42 11.99
N ALA A 52 -18.23 -15.58 13.11
CA ALA A 52 -16.99 -14.85 13.34
C ALA A 52 -15.90 -15.22 12.31
N PHE A 53 -15.81 -16.49 11.90
CA PHE A 53 -14.91 -16.95 10.83
C PHE A 53 -15.17 -16.22 9.50
N PHE A 54 -16.43 -16.09 9.08
CA PHE A 54 -16.76 -15.38 7.84
C PHE A 54 -16.57 -13.85 7.91
N LEU A 55 -16.35 -13.30 9.09
CA LEU A 55 -15.97 -11.90 9.28
C LEU A 55 -14.45 -11.69 9.31
N LEU A 56 -13.65 -12.76 9.40
CA LEU A 56 -12.21 -12.65 9.38
C LEU A 56 -11.72 -12.12 8.02
N PRO A 57 -10.57 -11.41 8.00
CA PRO A 57 -9.86 -11.15 6.77
C PRO A 57 -9.60 -12.44 6.00
N TYR A 58 -9.79 -12.36 4.69
CA TYR A 58 -9.45 -13.46 3.79
C TYR A 58 -7.96 -13.42 3.51
N ILE A 59 -7.22 -14.39 4.02
CA ILE A 59 -5.76 -14.38 4.04
C ILE A 59 -5.18 -15.40 3.04
N ARG A 60 -4.05 -15.05 2.43
CA ARG A 60 -3.22 -15.93 1.60
C ARG A 60 -1.84 -16.14 2.22
N ASN A 61 -1.12 -17.16 1.74
CA ASN A 61 0.21 -17.54 2.25
C ASN A 61 1.22 -16.38 2.39
N PRO A 62 1.29 -15.39 1.47
CA PRO A 62 2.14 -14.21 1.64
C PRO A 62 1.95 -13.46 2.98
N PHE A 63 0.74 -13.44 3.54
CA PHE A 63 0.50 -12.86 4.85
C PHE A 63 1.35 -13.51 5.94
N PHE A 64 1.41 -14.84 5.93
CA PHE A 64 2.18 -15.61 6.90
C PHE A 64 3.67 -15.56 6.59
N TRP A 65 4.06 -15.75 5.33
CA TRP A 65 5.46 -15.73 4.89
C TRP A 65 6.18 -14.43 5.25
N TYR A 66 5.48 -13.30 5.15
CA TYR A 66 6.04 -11.97 5.46
C TYR A 66 5.71 -11.50 6.87
N GLY A 67 5.11 -12.37 7.69
CA GLY A 67 4.81 -12.12 9.10
C GLY A 67 3.97 -10.86 9.31
N MET A 68 2.95 -10.67 8.48
CA MET A 68 2.01 -9.57 8.59
C MET A 68 1.21 -9.70 9.89
N ARG A 69 1.06 -8.59 10.63
CA ARG A 69 0.22 -8.56 11.85
C ARG A 69 -0.62 -7.30 11.87
N PHE A 70 -1.94 -7.44 11.88
CA PHE A 70 -2.84 -6.29 11.98
C PHE A 70 -2.57 -5.50 13.27
N LEU A 71 -2.52 -4.18 13.12
CA LEU A 71 -2.49 -3.22 14.23
C LEU A 71 -3.81 -2.49 14.36
N LYS A 72 -4.43 -2.13 13.23
CA LYS A 72 -5.71 -1.42 13.18
C LYS A 72 -6.31 -1.58 11.79
N TYR A 73 -7.61 -1.77 11.68
CA TYR A 73 -8.30 -1.69 10.41
C TYR A 73 -9.74 -1.20 10.61
N HIS A 74 -10.27 -0.46 9.62
CA HIS A 74 -11.69 -0.14 9.52
C HIS A 74 -12.22 -0.75 8.22
N VAL A 75 -13.23 -1.61 8.35
CA VAL A 75 -13.90 -2.28 7.22
C VAL A 75 -15.29 -1.72 6.95
N GLN A 76 -15.84 -0.97 7.89
CA GLN A 76 -17.12 -0.30 7.78
C GLN A 76 -16.90 1.17 8.08
N LEU A 77 -17.45 2.04 7.23
CA LEU A 77 -17.47 3.48 7.43
C LEU A 77 -18.90 3.92 7.70
N GLU A 78 -19.08 4.61 8.82
CA GLU A 78 -20.37 5.14 9.26
C GLU A 78 -20.74 6.45 8.56
N GLU A 79 -22.00 6.85 8.69
CA GLU A 79 -22.49 8.16 8.23
C GLU A 79 -21.71 9.26 8.98
N ASN A 80 -21.05 10.16 8.24
CA ASN A 80 -20.08 11.20 8.69
C ASN A 80 -18.60 10.81 8.80
N GLU A 81 -18.20 9.57 8.48
CA GLU A 81 -16.78 9.24 8.36
C GLU A 81 -16.22 9.61 6.99
N HIS A 82 -14.93 9.99 6.94
CA HIS A 82 -14.23 10.19 5.68
C HIS A 82 -14.31 8.90 4.84
N SER A 83 -14.55 9.02 3.53
CA SER A 83 -14.72 7.91 2.58
C SER A 83 -13.45 7.04 2.34
N VAL A 84 -12.50 7.08 3.28
CA VAL A 84 -11.19 6.44 3.23
C VAL A 84 -11.13 5.32 4.25
N PHE A 85 -11.04 4.09 3.76
CA PHE A 85 -10.70 2.92 4.55
C PHE A 85 -9.23 2.98 4.96
N TYR A 86 -8.94 2.61 6.21
CA TYR A 86 -7.60 2.63 6.76
C TYR A 86 -7.24 1.27 7.34
N VAL A 87 -6.09 0.75 6.93
CA VAL A 87 -5.50 -0.48 7.46
C VAL A 87 -4.05 -0.21 7.84
N LYS A 88 -3.65 -0.70 9.00
CA LYS A 88 -2.29 -0.60 9.55
C LYS A 88 -1.87 -1.98 10.01
N PHE A 89 -0.70 -2.43 9.59
CA PHE A 89 -0.13 -3.70 10.02
C PHE A 89 1.38 -3.59 10.20
N LYS A 90 1.94 -4.44 11.07
CA LYS A 90 3.38 -4.67 11.17
C LYS A 90 3.83 -5.64 10.09
N LEU A 91 5.06 -5.45 9.64
CA LEU A 91 5.81 -6.38 8.81
C LEU A 91 7.00 -6.88 9.60
N SER A 92 7.24 -8.19 9.59
CA SER A 92 8.34 -8.78 10.35
C SER A 92 9.70 -8.67 9.65
N GLN A 93 9.71 -8.34 8.35
CA GLN A 93 10.90 -8.27 7.50
C GLN A 93 11.09 -6.85 6.94
N THR A 94 12.34 -6.41 6.74
CA THR A 94 12.70 -5.04 6.33
C THR A 94 12.73 -4.81 4.81
N ASN A 95 12.72 -5.88 4.02
CA ASN A 95 12.80 -5.86 2.55
C ASN A 95 11.44 -6.13 1.87
N ILE A 96 10.32 -5.98 2.58
CA ILE A 96 8.97 -6.29 2.08
C ILE A 96 8.17 -5.03 1.76
N SER A 97 7.63 -4.89 0.55
CA SER A 97 6.74 -3.79 0.18
C SER A 97 5.31 -4.25 -0.05
N CYS A 98 4.42 -3.28 -0.17
CA CYS A 98 3.00 -3.53 -0.34
C CYS A 98 2.42 -2.70 -1.48
N TYR A 99 1.37 -3.22 -2.10
CA TYR A 99 0.46 -2.49 -2.98
C TYR A 99 -0.97 -2.76 -2.52
N ALA A 100 -1.87 -1.80 -2.72
CA ALA A 100 -3.27 -1.95 -2.35
C ALA A 100 -4.18 -1.41 -3.46
N GLU A 101 -5.32 -2.06 -3.64
CA GLU A 101 -6.42 -1.58 -4.48
C GLU A 101 -7.75 -2.01 -3.88
N THR A 102 -8.81 -1.27 -4.19
CA THR A 102 -10.18 -1.71 -3.96
C THR A 102 -10.76 -2.23 -5.25
N GLU A 103 -11.61 -3.25 -5.16
CA GLU A 103 -12.42 -3.74 -6.27
C GLU A 103 -13.89 -3.80 -5.84
N SER A 104 -14.78 -3.15 -6.57
CA SER A 104 -16.23 -3.25 -6.34
C SER A 104 -16.80 -4.55 -6.89
N ASP A 105 -18.06 -4.84 -6.56
CA ASP A 105 -18.74 -6.08 -6.94
C ASP A 105 -18.95 -6.20 -8.47
N ASP A 106 -18.91 -5.08 -9.21
CA ASP A 106 -18.91 -5.04 -10.68
C ASP A 106 -17.52 -5.21 -11.32
N GLY A 107 -16.48 -5.40 -10.51
CA GLY A 107 -15.10 -5.58 -10.96
C GLY A 107 -14.32 -4.28 -11.19
N THR A 108 -14.91 -3.11 -10.94
CA THR A 108 -14.20 -1.83 -11.06
C THR A 108 -13.14 -1.70 -9.97
N ALA A 109 -11.88 -1.51 -10.38
CA ALA A 109 -10.76 -1.36 -9.45
C ALA A 109 -10.32 0.10 -9.30
N THR A 110 -9.89 0.49 -8.10
CA THR A 110 -9.30 1.81 -7.81
C THR A 110 -8.06 1.63 -6.95
N ARG A 111 -7.00 2.39 -7.27
CA ARG A 111 -5.71 2.29 -6.58
C ARG A 111 -5.82 2.84 -5.15
N GLY A 112 -5.35 2.06 -4.19
CA GLY A 112 -5.08 2.52 -2.83
C GLY A 112 -3.65 3.02 -2.65
N LEU A 113 -3.38 3.63 -1.51
CA LEU A 113 -2.04 4.05 -1.09
C LEU A 113 -1.52 3.11 -0.01
N ALA A 114 -0.54 2.28 -0.36
CA ALA A 114 0.20 1.46 0.59
C ALA A 114 1.62 2.02 0.76
N GLN A 115 1.98 2.42 1.98
CA GLN A 115 3.31 2.97 2.28
C GLN A 115 3.88 2.33 3.55
N CYS A 116 5.11 1.84 3.44
CA CYS A 116 5.86 1.30 4.57
C CYS A 116 6.69 2.39 5.24
N ILE A 117 6.82 2.31 6.57
CA ILE A 117 7.62 3.21 7.38
C ILE A 117 8.09 2.46 8.62
N THR A 118 9.31 2.74 9.06
CA THR A 118 9.79 2.31 10.37
C THR A 118 9.42 3.36 11.41
N ASP A 119 8.74 2.93 12.48
CA ASP A 119 8.42 3.80 13.61
C ASP A 119 9.61 4.01 14.55
N ASP A 120 9.45 4.87 15.55
CA ASP A 120 10.53 5.26 16.44
C ASP A 120 10.99 4.11 17.38
N ASN A 121 10.23 3.01 17.42
CA ASN A 121 10.55 1.78 18.15
C ASN A 121 11.12 0.68 17.22
N ASP A 122 11.62 1.07 16.04
CA ASP A 122 12.14 0.17 14.99
C ASP A 122 11.13 -0.87 14.49
N ASN A 123 9.82 -0.61 14.65
CA ASN A 123 8.80 -1.48 14.08
C ASN A 123 8.52 -1.03 12.65
N ARG A 124 8.69 -1.96 11.71
CA ARG A 124 8.25 -1.74 10.34
C ARG A 124 6.75 -1.88 10.22
N ILE A 125 6.11 -0.82 9.76
CA ILE A 125 4.66 -0.69 9.66
C ILE A 125 4.29 -0.33 8.23
N CYS A 126 3.29 -0.99 7.67
CA CYS A 126 2.62 -0.52 6.47
C CYS A 126 1.31 0.19 6.83
N LYS A 127 1.08 1.34 6.21
CA LYS A 127 -0.18 2.10 6.28
C LYS A 127 -0.83 2.04 4.91
N VAL A 128 -2.05 1.53 4.88
CA VAL A 128 -2.88 1.45 3.69
C VAL A 128 -4.07 2.40 3.84
N LYS A 129 -4.27 3.24 2.82
CA LYS A 129 -5.47 4.06 2.64
C LYS A 129 -6.13 3.66 1.33
N ALA A 130 -7.44 3.55 1.32
CA ALA A 130 -8.18 3.13 0.13
C ALA A 130 -9.56 3.77 0.10
N VAL A 131 -10.13 3.96 -1.09
CA VAL A 131 -11.49 4.46 -1.30
C VAL A 131 -12.21 3.49 -2.22
N LEU A 132 -13.53 3.33 -2.07
CA LEU A 132 -14.29 2.57 -3.05
C LEU A 132 -14.43 3.38 -4.36
N PRO A 133 -14.62 2.71 -5.51
CA PRO A 133 -15.00 3.40 -6.73
C PRO A 133 -16.30 4.20 -6.56
N PRO A 134 -16.53 5.25 -7.36
CA PRO A 134 -17.72 6.09 -7.26
C PRO A 134 -19.03 5.29 -7.30
N HIS A 135 -20.00 5.72 -6.51
CA HIS A 135 -21.33 5.12 -6.38
C HIS A 135 -21.36 3.70 -5.78
N GLN A 136 -20.21 3.13 -5.41
CA GLN A 136 -20.13 1.80 -4.82
C GLN A 136 -20.25 1.86 -3.30
N ARG A 137 -21.12 1.02 -2.73
CA ARG A 137 -21.30 0.89 -1.27
C ARG A 137 -20.49 -0.24 -0.66
N THR A 138 -20.13 -1.22 -1.47
CA THR A 138 -19.42 -2.42 -1.03
C THR A 138 -18.34 -2.78 -2.03
N GLY A 139 -17.29 -3.43 -1.52
CA GLY A 139 -16.22 -3.96 -2.35
C GLY A 139 -15.22 -4.73 -1.51
N TRP A 140 -14.06 -4.96 -2.11
CA TRP A 140 -12.95 -5.70 -1.52
C TRP A 140 -11.71 -4.82 -1.50
N LEU A 141 -11.12 -4.61 -0.32
CA LEU A 141 -9.77 -4.08 -0.21
C LEU A 141 -8.78 -5.23 -0.35
N LYS A 142 -8.00 -5.22 -1.43
CA LYS A 142 -6.95 -6.21 -1.73
C LYS A 142 -5.59 -5.63 -1.39
N ILE A 143 -4.81 -6.35 -0.59
CA ILE A 143 -3.44 -5.95 -0.23
C ILE A 143 -2.48 -7.02 -0.72
N TYR A 144 -1.55 -6.59 -1.56
CA TYR A 144 -0.50 -7.39 -2.17
C TYR A 144 0.80 -7.10 -1.44
N THR A 145 1.57 -8.13 -1.10
CA THR A 145 2.77 -7.99 -0.26
C THR A 145 3.85 -8.94 -0.75
N GLY A 146 5.09 -8.46 -0.86
CA GLY A 146 6.22 -9.24 -1.33
C GLY A 146 7.55 -8.51 -1.19
N PRO A 147 8.68 -9.13 -1.57
CA PRO A 147 9.98 -8.48 -1.60
C PRO A 147 9.91 -7.19 -2.40
N LYS A 148 10.57 -6.15 -1.90
CA LYS A 148 10.72 -4.85 -2.57
C LYS A 148 11.10 -5.06 -4.03
N ALA A 149 10.30 -4.51 -4.94
CA ALA A 149 10.70 -4.41 -6.33
C ALA A 149 11.99 -3.59 -6.38
N VAL A 150 12.98 -4.07 -7.12
CA VAL A 150 14.25 -3.37 -7.32
C VAL A 150 14.16 -2.69 -8.68
N PRO A 151 14.40 -1.37 -8.77
CA PRO A 151 14.54 -0.71 -10.05
C PRO A 151 15.59 -1.42 -10.91
N THR A 152 15.18 -1.94 -12.06
CA THR A 152 16.09 -2.54 -13.03
C THR A 152 17.11 -1.48 -13.46
N PRO A 153 18.43 -1.74 -13.37
CA PRO A 153 19.44 -0.78 -13.81
C PRO A 153 19.33 -0.59 -15.32
N SER A 154 18.76 0.54 -15.74
CA SER A 154 18.50 0.81 -17.14
C SER A 154 19.79 1.14 -17.88
N SER A 155 20.24 0.24 -18.75
CA SER A 155 21.02 0.62 -19.92
C SER A 155 20.11 1.39 -20.90
N GLY A 156 20.00 2.71 -20.71
CA GLY A 156 19.32 3.63 -21.63
C GLY A 156 17.77 3.57 -21.63
N HIS A 157 17.15 4.75 -21.56
CA HIS A 157 15.74 5.05 -21.90
C HIS A 157 14.60 4.20 -21.32
N GLN A 158 14.80 3.32 -20.34
CA GLN A 158 13.67 2.64 -19.69
C GLN A 158 12.95 3.57 -18.71
N GLN A 159 11.63 3.65 -18.87
CA GLN A 159 10.74 4.36 -17.94
C GLN A 159 10.75 3.62 -16.61
N GLN A 160 10.92 4.37 -15.52
CA GLN A 160 10.85 3.81 -14.18
C GLN A 160 9.48 3.17 -13.91
N GLU A 161 9.49 2.00 -13.28
CA GLU A 161 8.29 1.21 -13.05
C GLU A 161 7.38 1.82 -11.98
N VAL A 162 6.08 1.85 -12.26
CA VAL A 162 5.03 2.25 -11.33
C VAL A 162 4.64 1.06 -10.48
N VAL A 163 4.61 1.22 -9.16
CA VAL A 163 4.20 0.15 -8.24
C VAL A 163 2.75 -0.26 -8.54
N ASN A 164 2.55 -1.55 -8.78
CA ASN A 164 1.24 -2.14 -9.11
C ASN A 164 1.15 -3.59 -8.61
N LYS A 165 -0.03 -4.20 -8.71
CA LYS A 165 -0.32 -5.55 -8.22
C LYS A 165 0.56 -6.67 -8.79
N ASN A 166 1.18 -6.49 -9.96
CA ASN A 166 2.01 -7.54 -10.57
C ASN A 166 3.38 -7.68 -9.91
N HIS A 167 3.78 -6.71 -9.07
CA HIS A 167 5.05 -6.78 -8.33
C HIS A 167 4.99 -7.72 -7.14
N TYR A 168 3.80 -7.99 -6.61
CA TYR A 168 3.63 -8.67 -5.32
C TYR A 168 2.47 -9.66 -5.39
N PRO A 169 2.56 -10.84 -4.75
CA PRO A 169 1.42 -11.73 -4.63
C PRO A 169 0.36 -11.13 -3.69
N LEU A 170 -0.91 -11.49 -3.93
CA LEU A 170 -2.02 -11.11 -3.06
C LEU A 170 -1.82 -11.75 -1.67
N ALA A 171 -1.85 -10.93 -0.62
CA ALA A 171 -1.63 -11.38 0.75
C ALA A 171 -2.92 -11.46 1.56
N LEU A 172 -3.84 -10.51 1.39
CA LEU A 172 -5.14 -10.56 2.04
C LEU A 172 -6.20 -9.73 1.29
N CYS A 173 -7.46 -10.06 1.55
CA CYS A 173 -8.64 -9.33 1.13
C CYS A 173 -9.52 -9.01 2.36
N LEU A 174 -10.04 -7.79 2.41
CA LEU A 174 -11.02 -7.36 3.41
C LEU A 174 -12.31 -6.96 2.69
N ARG A 175 -13.45 -7.48 3.14
CA ARG A 175 -14.73 -6.94 2.71
C ARG A 175 -14.90 -5.55 3.32
N ILE A 176 -15.12 -4.55 2.48
CA ILE A 176 -15.30 -3.16 2.90
C ILE A 176 -16.69 -2.65 2.53
N LYS A 177 -17.26 -1.80 3.38
CA LYS A 177 -18.58 -1.21 3.19
C LYS A 177 -18.61 0.24 3.65
N THR A 178 -19.30 1.10 2.90
CA THR A 178 -19.59 2.48 3.28
C THR A 178 -21.10 2.73 3.29
N GLN A 179 -21.58 3.51 4.26
CA GLN A 179 -22.94 4.03 4.25
C GLN A 179 -23.14 5.18 3.27
N GLN A 180 -22.07 5.91 2.93
CA GLN A 180 -22.10 7.07 2.04
C GLN A 180 -21.12 6.89 0.87
N PRO A 181 -21.61 6.42 -0.30
CA PRO A 181 -20.76 6.29 -1.49
C PRO A 181 -20.36 7.67 -2.03
N THR A 182 -19.16 7.78 -2.61
CA THR A 182 -18.69 9.02 -3.23
C THR A 182 -19.26 9.19 -4.63
N GLU A 183 -19.53 10.44 -5.04
CA GLU A 183 -19.98 10.74 -6.41
C GLU A 183 -18.82 10.87 -7.39
N THR A 184 -17.67 11.36 -6.92
CA THR A 184 -16.50 11.61 -7.76
C THR A 184 -15.42 10.57 -7.50
N SER A 185 -14.64 10.25 -8.53
CA SER A 185 -13.45 9.42 -8.38
C SER A 185 -12.39 10.13 -7.55
N PHE A 186 -11.67 9.34 -6.76
CA PHE A 186 -10.53 9.80 -5.99
C PHE A 186 -9.40 8.78 -6.18
N ASP A 187 -8.23 9.28 -6.59
CA ASP A 187 -7.02 8.48 -6.71
C ASP A 187 -5.98 9.00 -5.73
N PHE A 188 -5.27 8.08 -5.10
CA PHE A 188 -4.08 8.41 -4.32
C PHE A 188 -2.86 8.63 -5.22
N VAL A 189 -1.90 9.41 -4.72
CA VAL A 189 -0.59 9.65 -5.35
C VAL A 189 0.00 8.37 -5.93
N GLN A 190 0.54 8.46 -7.15
CA GLN A 190 1.12 7.32 -7.83
C GLN A 190 2.57 7.12 -7.38
N LEU A 191 2.87 5.95 -6.83
CA LEU A 191 4.21 5.60 -6.36
C LEU A 191 5.01 4.87 -7.43
N TYR A 192 6.31 5.13 -7.47
CA TYR A 192 7.28 4.43 -8.32
C TYR A 192 8.12 3.49 -7.48
N VAL A 193 8.65 2.46 -8.12
CA VAL A 193 9.62 1.56 -7.47
C VAL A 193 10.83 2.39 -7.04
N ASP A 194 11.09 2.41 -5.73
CA ASP A 194 12.09 3.25 -5.08
C ASP A 194 12.87 2.42 -4.05
N HIS A 195 14.19 2.58 -4.06
CA HIS A 195 15.10 1.92 -3.10
C HIS A 195 14.93 2.47 -1.67
N ASN A 196 14.60 3.77 -1.56
CA ASN A 196 14.67 4.50 -0.29
C ASN A 196 13.34 4.50 0.50
N GLU A 197 12.27 3.99 -0.10
CA GLU A 197 10.91 3.94 0.47
C GLU A 197 10.48 5.26 1.14
N PHE A 198 10.57 6.38 0.42
CA PHE A 198 10.10 7.65 0.98
C PHE A 198 8.61 7.58 1.34
N TYR A 199 8.28 8.05 2.55
CA TYR A 199 6.90 8.11 3.03
C TYR A 199 6.30 9.48 2.72
N ILE A 200 5.36 9.53 1.79
CA ILE A 200 4.63 10.75 1.42
C ILE A 200 3.54 10.98 2.46
N LYS A 201 3.76 11.96 3.35
CA LYS A 201 2.76 12.40 4.32
C LYS A 201 1.72 13.28 3.62
N GLU A 202 2.16 14.16 2.74
CA GLU A 202 1.32 15.06 1.95
C GLU A 202 2.08 15.62 0.73
N PRO A 203 1.37 15.92 -0.38
CA PRO A 203 -0.04 15.61 -0.64
C PRO A 203 -0.23 14.14 -1.07
N GLN A 204 -1.31 13.50 -0.61
CA GLN A 204 -1.61 12.09 -0.91
C GLN A 204 -2.68 11.88 -1.99
N CYS A 205 -3.38 12.93 -2.43
CA CYS A 205 -4.23 12.86 -3.62
C CYS A 205 -3.36 12.76 -4.88
N TYR A 206 -3.86 12.17 -5.97
CA TYR A 206 -3.19 12.15 -7.26
C TYR A 206 -3.45 13.41 -8.07
N GLN A 207 -4.67 13.93 -7.99
CA GLN A 207 -5.12 15.06 -8.78
C GLN A 207 -4.80 16.38 -8.07
N PHE A 208 -4.01 17.23 -8.73
CA PHE A 208 -3.83 18.62 -8.37
C PHE A 208 -4.84 19.52 -9.07
N TYR A 209 -5.18 20.61 -8.40
CA TYR A 209 -5.99 21.69 -8.93
C TYR A 209 -5.08 22.85 -9.39
N PRO A 210 -5.36 23.44 -10.57
CA PRO A 210 -4.60 24.58 -11.06
C PRO A 210 -4.60 25.75 -10.07
N LEU A 211 -3.48 26.47 -10.01
CA LEU A 211 -3.25 27.67 -9.20
C LEU A 211 -3.33 27.46 -7.68
N GLN A 212 -3.50 26.22 -7.22
CA GLN A 212 -3.41 25.90 -5.79
C GLN A 212 -1.95 25.69 -5.36
N THR A 213 -1.68 26.02 -4.11
CA THR A 213 -0.40 25.76 -3.46
C THR A 213 -0.55 24.54 -2.56
N TYR A 214 0.32 23.56 -2.77
CA TYR A 214 0.36 22.34 -1.98
C TYR A 214 1.58 22.35 -1.05
N HIS A 215 1.37 21.95 0.19
CA HIS A 215 2.45 21.61 1.10
C HIS A 215 2.91 20.17 0.84
N PHE A 216 4.20 20.01 0.59
CA PHE A 216 4.85 18.71 0.48
C PHE A 216 5.56 18.44 1.80
N CYS A 217 5.27 17.29 2.41
CA CYS A 217 6.01 16.76 3.54
C CYS A 217 6.26 15.28 3.29
N ILE A 218 7.54 14.92 3.20
CA ILE A 218 7.99 13.56 2.88
C ILE A 218 8.95 13.11 3.97
N ARG A 219 8.65 12.00 4.63
CA ARG A 219 9.53 11.41 5.65
C ARG A 219 10.49 10.42 4.99
N ALA A 220 11.76 10.54 5.33
CA ALA A 220 12.75 9.52 4.99
C ALA A 220 12.47 8.25 5.81
N ASN A 221 12.65 7.08 5.19
CA ASN A 221 12.58 5.81 5.91
C ASN A 221 13.99 5.34 6.25
N ARG A 222 14.63 6.01 7.22
CA ARG A 222 16.03 5.77 7.58
C ARG A 222 16.18 5.37 9.04
N LEU A 223 17.01 4.36 9.26
CA LEU A 223 17.40 3.91 10.59
C LEU A 223 18.49 4.80 11.21
N ASP A 224 19.36 5.39 10.37
CA ASP A 224 20.47 6.23 10.82
C ASP A 224 20.33 7.68 10.33
N TYR A 225 20.22 8.61 11.29
CA TYR A 225 20.16 10.06 11.05
C TYR A 225 21.52 10.63 10.59
N ARG A 226 22.62 9.91 10.80
CA ARG A 226 23.98 10.31 10.37
C ARG A 226 24.25 9.96 8.90
N ALA A 227 23.41 9.12 8.29
CA ALA A 227 23.52 8.81 6.87
C ALA A 227 23.30 10.06 6.01
N THR A 228 24.06 10.22 4.94
CA THR A 228 23.97 11.36 4.00
C THR A 228 22.56 11.51 3.46
N HIS A 229 21.88 12.63 3.71
CA HIS A 229 20.51 12.89 3.26
C HIS A 229 20.39 12.88 1.73
N HIS A 230 19.21 12.52 1.21
CA HIS A 230 18.92 12.60 -0.22
C HIS A 230 18.53 14.03 -0.59
N LYS A 231 18.71 14.42 -1.85
CA LYS A 231 18.21 15.70 -2.34
C LYS A 231 16.88 15.47 -3.05
N LEU A 232 15.78 15.88 -2.42
CA LEU A 232 14.45 15.79 -3.02
C LEU A 232 14.04 17.09 -3.69
N ALA A 233 13.33 16.98 -4.82
CA ALA A 233 12.72 18.11 -5.50
C ALA A 233 11.39 17.72 -6.12
N VAL A 234 10.47 18.67 -6.22
CA VAL A 234 9.27 18.57 -7.04
C VAL A 234 9.60 19.11 -8.42
N LYS A 235 9.44 18.28 -9.44
CA LYS A 235 9.61 18.59 -10.86
C LYS A 235 8.25 18.90 -11.47
N SER A 236 8.15 20.07 -12.08
CA SER A 236 6.98 20.50 -12.84
C SER A 236 6.94 19.87 -14.25
N PRO A 237 5.79 19.82 -14.93
CA PRO A 237 5.66 19.42 -16.34
C PRO A 237 6.69 20.04 -17.31
N SER A 238 7.00 21.34 -17.18
CA SER A 238 8.02 22.06 -17.97
C SER A 238 9.46 21.74 -17.55
N GLY A 239 9.64 20.98 -16.47
CA GLY A 239 10.94 20.55 -15.97
C GLY A 239 11.55 21.43 -14.88
N LYS A 240 10.85 22.50 -14.45
CA LYS A 240 11.30 23.34 -13.34
C LYS A 240 11.35 22.53 -12.05
N LEU A 241 12.44 22.69 -11.29
CA LEU A 241 12.65 22.00 -10.02
C LEU A 241 12.44 22.94 -8.84
N VAL A 242 11.65 22.52 -7.87
CA VAL A 242 11.54 23.14 -6.55
C VAL A 242 12.12 22.18 -5.52
N LYS A 243 13.28 22.52 -4.95
CA LYS A 243 13.95 21.67 -3.96
C LYS A 243 13.19 21.71 -2.64
N LEU A 244 13.08 20.55 -1.98
CA LEU A 244 12.51 20.44 -0.65
C LEU A 244 13.62 20.61 0.40
N MET A 245 13.30 21.30 1.49
CA MET A 245 14.21 21.54 2.60
C MET A 245 14.22 20.31 3.52
N TYR A 246 15.41 19.79 3.82
CA TYR A 246 15.55 18.65 4.72
C TYR A 246 15.69 19.11 6.18
N TYR A 247 14.88 18.53 7.06
CA TYR A 247 14.90 18.75 8.51
C TYR A 247 15.41 17.48 9.22
N PRO A 248 16.68 17.46 9.67
CA PRO A 248 17.30 16.24 10.20
C PRO A 248 16.64 15.67 11.46
N GLN A 249 16.12 16.54 12.33
CA GLN A 249 15.52 16.12 13.60
C GLN A 249 14.25 15.29 13.39
N GLU A 250 13.44 15.65 12.39
CA GLU A 250 12.20 14.96 12.05
C GLU A 250 12.38 13.93 10.91
N GLN A 251 13.55 13.96 10.27
CA GLN A 251 13.86 13.24 9.03
C GLN A 251 12.83 13.51 7.91
N THR A 252 12.38 14.76 7.80
CA THR A 252 11.38 15.19 6.82
C THR A 252 11.98 16.08 5.73
N TYR A 253 11.37 16.06 4.55
CA TYR A 253 11.63 16.97 3.44
C TYR A 253 10.37 17.79 3.20
N ASP A 254 10.45 19.09 3.46
CA ASP A 254 9.29 19.97 3.42
C ASP A 254 9.46 21.09 2.41
N GLY A 255 8.35 21.53 1.83
CA GLY A 255 8.34 22.66 0.90
C GLY A 255 6.95 22.91 0.31
N THR A 256 6.72 24.12 -0.18
CA THR A 256 5.46 24.51 -0.80
C THR A 256 5.64 24.69 -2.29
N VAL A 257 4.69 24.16 -3.09
CA VAL A 257 4.72 24.31 -4.55
C VAL A 257 3.35 24.77 -5.04
N THR A 258 3.34 25.87 -5.79
CA THR A 258 2.16 26.36 -6.50
C THR A 258 2.06 25.68 -7.86
N VAL A 259 0.93 25.03 -8.12
CA VAL A 259 0.68 24.29 -9.36
C VAL A 259 0.24 25.26 -10.45
N SER A 260 1.20 25.79 -11.20
CA SER A 260 0.96 26.81 -12.24
C SER A 260 0.71 26.26 -13.64
N GLU A 261 0.89 24.96 -13.86
CA GLU A 261 0.83 24.33 -15.17
C GLU A 261 0.13 22.96 -15.15
N ALA A 262 -0.53 22.64 -16.26
CA ALA A 262 -1.16 21.36 -16.50
C ALA A 262 -0.11 20.29 -16.85
N GLY A 263 -0.40 19.04 -16.50
CA GLY A 263 0.44 17.90 -16.84
C GLY A 263 0.89 17.10 -15.62
N LYS A 264 1.96 16.32 -15.81
CA LYS A 264 2.53 15.44 -14.79
C LYS A 264 3.51 16.20 -13.91
N TRP A 265 3.25 16.18 -12.61
CA TRP A 265 4.16 16.66 -11.57
C TRP A 265 4.82 15.47 -10.90
N SER A 266 6.11 15.55 -10.57
CA SER A 266 6.86 14.40 -10.07
C SER A 266 7.72 14.77 -8.86
N LEU A 267 7.72 13.95 -7.82
CA LEU A 267 8.72 14.00 -6.76
C LEU A 267 9.92 13.21 -7.24
N ILE A 268 11.09 13.85 -7.30
CA ILE A 268 12.33 13.22 -7.75
C ILE A 268 13.36 13.21 -6.63
N CYS A 269 14.17 12.15 -6.59
CA CYS A 269 15.37 12.06 -5.79
C CYS A 269 16.59 12.26 -6.69
N LEU A 270 17.40 13.27 -6.38
CA LEU A 270 18.63 13.60 -7.09
C LEU A 270 19.79 12.77 -6.54
N LEU A 271 20.50 12.05 -7.42
CA LEU A 271 21.65 11.23 -7.05
C LEU A 271 22.89 12.11 -6.89
N HIS A 272 23.65 11.91 -5.80
CA HIS A 272 24.75 12.80 -5.42
C HIS A 272 25.97 12.77 -6.35
N HIS A 273 26.18 11.71 -7.12
CA HIS A 273 27.49 11.44 -7.77
C HIS A 273 27.41 11.22 -9.29
N THR A 274 26.24 10.94 -9.84
CA THR A 274 26.08 10.49 -11.24
C THR A 274 25.32 11.48 -12.12
N GLY A 275 24.90 12.63 -11.58
CA GLY A 275 24.03 13.59 -12.31
C GLY A 275 22.64 13.03 -12.64
N GLY A 276 22.30 11.84 -12.15
CA GLY A 276 21.02 11.19 -12.38
C GLY A 276 19.95 11.60 -11.38
N SER A 277 18.69 11.35 -11.74
CA SER A 277 17.56 11.44 -10.83
C SER A 277 16.58 10.31 -11.13
N TYR A 278 15.81 9.91 -10.13
CA TYR A 278 14.70 8.98 -10.31
C TYR A 278 13.43 9.54 -9.66
N THR A 279 12.29 9.10 -10.16
CA THR A 279 10.96 9.50 -9.68
C THR A 279 10.58 8.64 -8.48
N VAL A 280 10.15 9.28 -7.41
CA VAL A 280 9.61 8.61 -6.21
C VAL A 280 8.10 8.49 -6.33
N ALA A 281 7.45 9.56 -6.79
CA ALA A 281 6.01 9.64 -6.96
C ALA A 281 5.60 10.65 -8.01
N SER A 282 4.34 10.58 -8.46
CA SER A 282 3.77 11.55 -9.37
C SER A 282 2.31 11.88 -9.11
N TRP A 283 1.96 13.08 -9.55
CA TRP A 283 0.64 13.69 -9.53
C TRP A 283 0.26 14.17 -10.94
N SER A 284 -1.02 14.46 -11.15
CA SER A 284 -1.54 15.03 -12.39
C SER A 284 -2.32 16.30 -12.11
N CYS A 285 -2.04 17.36 -12.87
CA CYS A 285 -2.88 18.54 -12.93
C CYS A 285 -3.58 18.57 -14.30
N LYS A 286 -4.91 18.70 -14.31
CA LYS A 286 -5.71 18.86 -15.53
C LYS A 286 -6.39 20.22 -15.44
N LEU A 287 -6.33 20.99 -16.53
CA LEU A 287 -7.21 22.15 -16.67
C LEU A 287 -8.63 21.61 -16.88
N LYS A 288 -9.60 22.05 -16.07
CA LYS A 288 -11.00 21.79 -16.38
C LYS A 288 -11.27 22.41 -17.76
N LYS A 289 -11.72 21.59 -18.70
CA LYS A 289 -12.28 22.09 -19.96
C LYS A 289 -13.63 22.73 -19.69
#